data_AF-A0A6A6CYW6-F1
#
_entry.id   AF-A0A6A6CYW6-F1
#
_cell.length_a   1.000
_cell.length_b   1.000
_cell.length_c   1.000
_cell.angle_alpha   90.00
_cell.angle_beta   90.00
_cell.angle_gamma   90.00
#
_symmetry.space_group_name_H-M   'P 1'
#
loop_
_entity.id
_entity.type
_entity.pdbx_description
1 polymer ?
#
loop_
_entity_poly.entity_id
_entity_poly.type
_entity_poly.pdbx_seq_one_letter_code
_entity_poly.pdbx_strand_id
1 'polypeptide(L)'
;MSGRNLKMTPEDYKRLHEKLSRYGERFDSNVDTHLPADLVRTKRGAIAKRQPHFPARNAAYYKAQCSFRGLKTSGKIDELQQLLKTRDIAQDARIKNELEGIQKQVDAYQEEERRREAERWWLDPVRTLDAKTSRDAFRAVEESLAREDVLKTSCHVFARCSDDLEDAARKLNLAYEFIDLAPGSFSMNARQIIGQEAAVKAAAKRIREEAEQQRRDAEARCQAEVARRRAAARARQEQMLAEAKQAPDWDISGSWTVECNPLAEYSEGPDRRATLSMEIWRDGFSLEDVRQDEPDSDDEDNEDEEEDEEDDHRRGPISLETPHPHDASIPRFHASFDFGVVEGTMRIYPPSSNRPARGSFKIKQNPSFQYVYRCRETGEGEIPIETDGYQPETITFADHGTRFRGMFRCPLISGLVEIKGRKRSHGRGERKNSKEAWTELSESAWDRGHSKRWGGW
;
A
#
# COMPACT_ATOMS: atom_id res chain seq x y z
N MET A 1 42.30 9.08 57.57
CA MET A 1 42.48 7.81 56.82
C MET A 1 41.90 7.99 55.43
N SER A 2 42.73 8.29 54.42
CA SER A 2 42.26 8.37 53.03
C SER A 2 41.89 6.96 52.57
N GLY A 3 40.59 6.66 52.55
CA GLY A 3 40.08 5.44 51.95
C GLY A 3 40.48 5.42 50.48
N ARG A 4 41.39 4.51 50.11
CA ARG A 4 41.64 4.22 48.70
C ARG A 4 40.32 3.73 48.11
N ASN A 5 39.70 4.54 47.25
CA ASN A 5 38.62 4.08 46.39
C ASN A 5 39.21 3.01 45.46
N LEU A 6 39.10 1.75 45.88
CA LEU A 6 39.40 0.60 45.02
C LEU A 6 38.45 0.68 43.83
N LYS A 7 39.00 0.95 42.64
CA LYS A 7 38.25 0.89 41.39
C LYS A 7 37.78 -0.55 41.20
N MET A 8 36.49 -0.74 40.97
CA MET A 8 35.88 -2.04 40.72
C MET A 8 36.53 -2.67 39.49
N THR A 9 37.01 -3.91 39.59
CA THR A 9 37.59 -4.63 38.45
C THR A 9 36.49 -5.30 37.61
N PRO A 10 36.77 -5.71 36.35
CA PRO A 10 35.83 -6.50 35.56
C PRO A 10 35.39 -7.81 36.26
N GLU A 11 36.29 -8.44 37.02
CA GLU A 11 35.99 -9.64 37.81
C GLU A 11 35.06 -9.33 38.99
N ASP A 12 35.30 -8.22 39.69
CA ASP A 12 34.41 -7.73 40.75
C ASP A 12 33.02 -7.41 40.19
N TYR A 13 32.95 -6.77 39.02
CA TYR A 13 31.70 -6.50 38.31
C TYR A 13 30.95 -7.79 38.00
N LYS A 14 31.61 -8.78 37.40
CA LYS A 14 30.99 -10.07 37.08
C LYS A 14 30.46 -10.75 38.34
N ARG A 15 31.26 -10.79 39.40
CA ARG A 15 30.88 -11.38 40.71
C ARG A 15 29.68 -10.67 41.32
N LEU A 16 29.64 -9.33 41.30
CA LEU A 16 28.53 -8.55 41.83
C LEU A 16 27.27 -8.71 40.97
N HIS A 17 27.41 -8.72 39.65
CA HIS A 17 26.30 -8.94 38.74
C HIS A 17 25.69 -10.34 38.91
N GLU A 18 26.52 -11.37 39.09
CA GLU A 18 26.07 -12.74 39.44
C GLU A 18 25.33 -12.80 40.78
N LYS A 19 25.64 -11.92 41.74
CA LYS A 19 24.88 -11.85 43.00
C LYS A 19 23.47 -11.28 42.82
N LEU A 20 23.22 -10.47 41.79
CA LEU A 20 21.91 -9.86 41.53
C LEU A 20 20.89 -10.85 40.95
N SER A 21 21.34 -11.98 40.41
CA SER A 21 20.48 -13.01 39.83
C SER A 21 20.93 -14.41 40.24
N ARG A 22 20.02 -15.25 40.72
CA ARG A 22 20.30 -16.65 41.03
C ARG A 22 19.40 -17.53 40.19
N TYR A 23 19.95 -18.61 39.61
CA TYR A 23 19.19 -19.48 38.68
C TYR A 23 18.50 -18.70 37.54
N GLY A 24 19.08 -17.58 37.10
CA GLY A 24 18.52 -16.71 36.04
C GLY A 24 17.40 -15.76 36.48
N GLU A 25 17.04 -15.75 37.77
CA GLU A 25 15.92 -14.97 38.29
C GLU A 25 16.39 -13.95 39.33
N ARG A 26 15.73 -12.79 39.41
CA ARG A 26 16.04 -11.71 40.37
C ARG A 26 15.35 -11.94 41.71
N PHE A 27 15.84 -11.31 42.76
CA PHE A 27 15.17 -11.31 44.06
C PHE A 27 13.81 -10.61 43.95
N ASP A 28 12.77 -11.28 44.47
CA ASP A 28 11.44 -10.72 44.62
C ASP A 28 11.16 -10.45 46.10
N SER A 29 10.99 -9.18 46.44
CA SER A 29 10.63 -8.77 47.80
C SER A 29 9.19 -9.12 48.18
N ASN A 30 8.33 -9.41 47.21
CA ASN A 30 6.91 -9.70 47.41
C ASN A 30 6.54 -11.11 46.94
N VAL A 31 7.35 -12.10 47.30
CA VAL A 31 7.15 -13.49 46.86
C VAL A 31 5.77 -14.07 47.23
N ASP A 32 5.09 -13.52 48.25
CA ASP A 32 3.77 -13.97 48.69
C ASP A 32 2.69 -13.86 47.60
N THR A 33 2.81 -12.93 46.66
CA THR A 33 1.88 -12.84 45.52
C THR A 33 1.96 -14.04 44.59
N HIS A 34 3.03 -14.83 44.70
CA HIS A 34 3.30 -16.02 43.91
C HIS A 34 3.18 -17.31 44.72
N LEU A 35 2.80 -17.23 45.99
CA LEU A 35 2.58 -18.40 46.84
C LEU A 35 1.09 -18.75 46.88
N PRO A 36 0.74 -20.04 46.98
CA PRO A 36 -0.64 -20.43 47.22
C PRO A 36 -1.14 -19.80 48.52
N ALA A 37 -2.20 -19.00 48.44
CA ALA A 37 -2.84 -18.47 49.64
C ALA A 37 -3.30 -19.61 50.56
N ASP A 38 -3.37 -19.36 51.87
CA ASP A 38 -3.96 -20.33 52.77
C ASP A 38 -5.44 -20.55 52.42
N LEU A 39 -5.89 -21.80 52.55
CA LEU A 39 -7.23 -22.21 52.13
C LEU A 39 -8.27 -21.34 52.84
N VAL A 40 -8.95 -20.48 52.08
CA VAL A 40 -10.01 -19.63 52.60
C VAL A 40 -11.19 -20.54 52.94
N ARG A 41 -11.53 -20.60 54.22
CA ARG A 41 -12.70 -21.33 54.73
C ARG A 41 -13.88 -20.37 54.90
N THR A 42 -15.06 -20.83 54.51
CA THR A 42 -16.33 -20.15 54.77
C THR A 42 -16.62 -20.07 56.26
N LYS A 43 -17.58 -19.23 56.68
CA LYS A 43 -18.04 -19.15 58.08
C LYS A 43 -18.49 -20.50 58.66
N ARG A 44 -18.85 -21.47 57.79
CA ARG A 44 -19.25 -22.84 58.18
C ARG A 44 -18.08 -23.83 58.23
N GLY A 45 -16.84 -23.37 58.07
CA GLY A 45 -15.63 -24.22 58.06
C GLY A 45 -15.36 -24.95 56.74
N ALA A 46 -16.30 -24.97 55.78
CA ALA A 46 -16.09 -25.55 54.46
C ALA A 46 -15.13 -24.70 53.61
N ILE A 47 -14.32 -25.32 52.75
CA ILE A 47 -13.41 -24.62 51.82
C ILE A 47 -14.25 -23.77 50.85
N ALA A 48 -13.91 -22.49 50.73
CA ALA A 48 -14.62 -21.58 49.83
C ALA A 48 -14.46 -22.01 48.36
N LYS A 49 -15.55 -21.96 47.59
CA LYS A 49 -15.57 -22.34 46.16
C LYS A 49 -14.61 -21.51 45.31
N ARG A 50 -14.37 -20.26 45.70
CA ARG A 50 -13.39 -19.37 45.07
C ARG A 50 -12.21 -19.20 46.02
N GLN A 51 -11.07 -19.77 45.66
CA GLN A 51 -9.81 -19.50 46.33
C GLN A 51 -9.14 -18.29 45.68
N PRO A 52 -8.34 -17.51 46.42
CA PRO A 52 -7.52 -16.46 45.84
C PRO A 52 -6.65 -17.05 44.71
N HIS A 53 -6.76 -16.48 43.51
CA HIS A 53 -5.89 -16.86 42.41
C HIS A 53 -4.49 -16.30 42.67
N PHE A 54 -3.46 -17.10 42.38
CA PHE A 54 -2.08 -16.65 42.38
C PHE A 54 -1.42 -17.05 41.06
N PRO A 55 -0.64 -16.15 40.43
CA PRO A 55 0.09 -16.45 39.20
C PRO A 55 1.25 -17.41 39.48
N ALA A 56 1.16 -18.63 38.95
CA ALA A 56 2.20 -19.65 39.05
C ALA A 56 3.47 -19.23 38.30
N ARG A 57 4.64 -19.47 38.91
CA ARG A 57 5.97 -19.23 38.34
C ARG A 57 6.71 -20.54 38.08
N ASN A 58 7.77 -20.49 37.29
CA ASN A 58 8.58 -21.66 36.96
C ASN A 58 9.40 -22.16 38.19
N ALA A 59 10.01 -23.34 38.09
CA ALA A 59 10.84 -23.89 39.17
C ALA A 59 12.11 -23.06 39.46
N ALA A 60 12.70 -22.43 38.45
CA ALA A 60 13.91 -21.62 38.60
C ALA A 60 13.67 -20.41 39.51
N TYR A 61 12.50 -19.78 39.39
CA TYR A 61 12.06 -18.66 40.21
C TYR A 61 12.05 -19.04 41.70
N TYR A 62 11.36 -20.12 42.08
CA TYR A 62 11.30 -20.52 43.49
C TYR A 62 12.67 -20.96 44.02
N LYS A 63 13.49 -21.63 43.20
CA LYS A 63 14.88 -21.97 43.55
C LYS A 63 15.72 -20.72 43.82
N ALA A 64 15.57 -19.69 43.00
CA ALA A 64 16.22 -18.39 43.19
C ALA A 64 15.77 -17.73 44.49
N GLN A 65 14.46 -17.63 44.72
CA GLN A 65 13.91 -17.02 45.94
C GLN A 65 14.36 -17.75 47.20
N CYS A 66 14.38 -19.09 47.20
CA CYS A 66 14.95 -19.88 48.30
C CYS A 66 16.44 -19.59 48.48
N SER A 67 17.21 -19.56 47.38
CA SER A 67 18.65 -19.33 47.43
C SER A 67 19.00 -17.97 48.04
N PHE A 68 18.35 -16.88 47.60
CA PHE A 68 18.58 -15.53 48.15
C PHE A 68 18.38 -15.49 49.66
N ARG A 69 17.43 -16.29 50.18
CA ARG A 69 17.08 -16.38 51.60
C ARG A 69 17.88 -17.44 52.38
N GLY A 70 18.82 -18.13 51.73
CA GLY A 70 19.61 -19.20 52.36
C GLY A 70 18.83 -20.49 52.64
N LEU A 71 17.67 -20.67 52.00
CA LEU A 71 16.83 -21.86 52.12
C LEU A 71 17.28 -22.96 51.14
N LYS A 72 16.84 -24.20 51.39
CA LYS A 72 17.11 -25.34 50.52
C LYS A 72 16.55 -25.10 49.11
N THR A 73 17.38 -25.33 48.08
CA THR A 73 17.03 -25.08 46.66
C THR A 73 16.70 -26.36 45.86
N SER A 74 16.76 -27.53 46.50
CA SER A 74 16.37 -28.81 45.91
C SER A 74 15.00 -29.24 46.42
N GLY A 75 14.19 -29.78 45.50
CA GLY A 75 12.83 -30.22 45.80
C GLY A 75 11.85 -29.98 44.66
N LYS A 76 10.61 -30.41 44.86
CA LYS A 76 9.46 -30.07 43.99
C LYS A 76 9.02 -28.62 44.25
N ILE A 77 8.25 -28.03 43.31
CA ILE A 77 7.76 -26.64 43.44
C ILE A 77 6.99 -26.44 44.75
N ASP A 78 6.11 -27.38 45.12
CA ASP A 78 5.31 -27.28 46.35
C ASP A 78 6.19 -27.23 47.61
N GLU A 79 7.28 -28.00 47.65
CA GLU A 79 8.22 -28.00 48.78
C GLU A 79 8.94 -26.65 48.89
N LEU A 80 9.38 -26.08 47.76
CA LEU A 80 10.01 -24.76 47.73
C LEU A 80 9.03 -23.65 48.14
N GLN A 81 7.77 -23.74 47.70
CA GLN A 81 6.73 -22.80 48.11
C GLN A 81 6.46 -22.87 49.63
N GLN A 82 6.41 -24.06 50.21
CA GLN A 82 6.24 -24.22 51.67
C GLN A 82 7.42 -23.63 52.46
N LEU A 83 8.66 -23.83 52.00
CA LEU A 83 9.83 -23.21 52.61
C LEU A 83 9.76 -21.67 52.55
N LEU A 84 9.27 -21.12 51.44
CA LEU A 84 9.12 -19.67 51.28
C LEU A 84 7.98 -19.09 52.13
N LYS A 85 6.95 -19.86 52.47
CA LYS A 85 5.91 -19.44 53.43
C LYS A 85 6.45 -19.26 54.85
N THR A 86 7.43 -20.05 55.26
CA THR A 86 8.02 -20.01 56.60
C THR A 86 9.24 -19.09 56.72
N ARG A 87 9.49 -18.23 55.73
CA ARG A 87 10.67 -17.35 55.68
C ARG A 87 10.61 -16.22 56.72
N ASP A 88 11.77 -15.68 57.07
CA ASP A 88 11.86 -14.44 57.86
C ASP A 88 11.67 -13.21 56.96
N ILE A 89 10.52 -12.56 57.08
CA ILE A 89 10.17 -11.35 56.31
C ILE A 89 11.12 -10.18 56.64
N ALA A 90 11.66 -10.10 57.86
CA ALA A 90 12.61 -9.04 58.22
C ALA A 90 13.95 -9.21 57.49
N GLN A 91 14.34 -10.46 57.20
CA GLN A 91 15.52 -10.77 56.40
C GLN A 91 15.36 -10.31 54.94
N ASP A 92 14.16 -10.39 54.37
CA ASP A 92 13.88 -9.95 52.99
C ASP A 92 14.20 -8.46 52.79
N ALA A 93 13.88 -7.61 53.77
CA ALA A 93 14.22 -6.19 53.71
C ALA A 93 15.75 -5.95 53.73
N ARG A 94 16.50 -6.75 54.50
CA ARG A 94 17.97 -6.67 54.53
C ARG A 94 18.58 -7.12 53.21
N ILE A 95 18.10 -8.23 52.65
CA ILE A 95 18.55 -8.75 51.35
C ILE A 95 18.26 -7.71 50.26
N LYS A 96 17.07 -7.11 50.25
CA LYS A 96 16.70 -6.06 49.31
C LYS A 96 17.70 -4.89 49.36
N ASN A 97 17.97 -4.36 50.56
CA ASN A 97 18.89 -3.25 50.73
C ASN A 97 20.33 -3.61 50.29
N GLU A 98 20.79 -4.83 50.57
CA GLU A 98 22.09 -5.31 50.09
C GLU A 98 22.14 -5.35 48.56
N LEU A 99 21.13 -5.93 47.92
CA LEU A 99 21.05 -6.03 46.46
C LEU A 99 20.92 -4.66 45.79
N GLU A 100 20.19 -3.71 46.38
CA GLU A 100 20.16 -2.32 45.91
C GLU A 100 21.52 -1.65 46.01
N GLY A 101 22.29 -1.91 47.09
CA GLY A 101 23.65 -1.45 47.23
C GLY A 101 24.58 -2.03 46.15
N ILE A 102 24.44 -3.32 45.86
CA ILE A 102 25.18 -4.00 44.78
C ILE A 102 24.80 -3.42 43.41
N GLN A 103 23.50 -3.23 43.15
CA GLN A 103 23.00 -2.67 41.89
C GLN A 103 23.58 -1.27 41.65
N LYS A 104 23.60 -0.40 42.67
CA LYS A 104 24.23 0.93 42.57
C LYS A 104 25.71 0.85 42.20
N GLN A 105 26.46 -0.11 42.73
CA GLN A 105 27.88 -0.30 42.37
C GLN A 105 28.04 -0.77 40.91
N VAL A 106 27.20 -1.71 40.48
CA VAL A 106 27.15 -2.22 39.10
C VAL A 106 26.82 -1.07 38.13
N ASP A 107 25.80 -0.27 38.42
CA ASP A 107 25.38 0.87 37.61
C ASP A 107 26.48 1.94 37.52
N ALA A 108 27.13 2.25 38.64
CA ALA A 108 28.23 3.20 38.68
C ALA A 108 29.42 2.76 37.82
N TYR A 109 29.77 1.47 37.83
CA TYR A 109 30.81 0.92 36.97
C TYR A 109 30.41 0.93 35.49
N GLN A 110 29.16 0.58 35.17
CA GLN A 110 28.67 0.65 33.79
C GLN A 110 28.68 2.07 33.25
N GLU A 111 28.32 3.07 34.07
CA GLU A 111 28.44 4.48 33.70
C GLU A 111 29.92 4.86 33.49
N GLU A 112 30.84 4.41 34.34
CA GLU A 112 32.27 4.64 34.16
C GLU A 112 32.81 3.99 32.87
N GLU A 113 32.42 2.76 32.56
CA GLU A 113 32.79 2.08 31.32
C GLU A 113 32.17 2.77 30.10
N ARG A 114 30.88 3.14 30.13
CA ARG A 114 30.25 3.94 29.06
C ARG A 114 30.99 5.25 28.83
N ARG A 115 31.42 5.92 29.92
CA ARG A 115 32.24 7.14 29.83
C ARG A 115 33.62 6.85 29.22
N ARG A 116 34.28 5.75 29.60
CA ARG A 116 35.57 5.34 29.01
C ARG A 116 35.43 4.94 27.55
N GLU A 117 34.35 4.28 27.16
CA GLU A 117 34.04 3.94 25.78
C GLU A 117 33.71 5.18 24.96
N ALA A 118 32.95 6.11 25.52
CA ALA A 118 32.69 7.42 24.90
C ALA A 118 34.01 8.16 24.64
N GLU A 119 34.92 8.18 25.63
CA GLU A 119 36.22 8.82 25.49
C GLU A 119 37.14 8.07 24.51
N ARG A 120 37.15 6.73 24.53
CA ARG A 120 37.87 5.90 23.54
C ARG A 120 37.37 6.17 22.13
N TRP A 121 36.06 6.20 21.93
CA TRP A 121 35.43 6.56 20.66
C TRP A 121 35.81 7.98 20.24
N TRP A 122 35.89 8.90 21.19
CA TRP A 122 36.25 10.29 20.92
C TRP A 122 37.71 10.45 20.49
N LEU A 123 38.63 9.72 21.13
CA LEU A 123 40.06 9.78 20.85
C LEU A 123 40.48 8.95 19.63
N ASP A 124 39.59 8.14 19.08
CA ASP A 124 39.82 7.32 17.88
C ASP A 124 40.16 8.21 16.66
N PRO A 125 41.37 8.08 16.07
CA PRO A 125 41.83 8.92 14.97
C PRO A 125 41.07 8.71 13.66
N VAL A 126 40.33 7.60 13.53
CA VAL A 126 39.51 7.31 12.33
C VAL A 126 38.26 8.20 12.30
N ARG A 127 37.88 8.82 13.42
CA ARG A 127 36.67 9.65 13.51
C ARG A 127 36.87 11.00 12.83
N THR A 128 36.03 11.28 11.85
CA THR A 128 35.96 12.56 11.17
C THR A 128 35.36 13.64 12.09
N LEU A 129 35.65 14.91 11.79
CA LEU A 129 35.04 16.05 12.47
C LEU A 129 33.51 15.97 12.43
N ASP A 130 32.93 15.64 11.26
CA ASP A 130 31.47 15.50 11.08
C ASP A 130 30.84 14.45 12.02
N ALA A 131 31.51 13.31 12.23
CA ALA A 131 31.05 12.29 13.16
C ALA A 131 31.12 12.77 14.62
N LYS A 132 32.20 13.47 15.01
CA LYS A 132 32.36 14.02 16.36
C LYS A 132 31.35 15.13 16.64
N THR A 133 31.14 16.02 15.69
CA THR A 133 30.18 17.13 15.80
C THR A 133 28.75 16.65 16.00
N SER A 134 28.38 15.50 15.40
CA SER A 134 27.07 14.88 15.62
C SER A 134 26.85 14.37 17.06
N ARG A 135 27.91 14.23 17.87
CA ARG A 135 27.84 13.74 19.26
C ARG A 135 28.05 14.86 20.28
N ASP A 136 29.00 15.74 20.03
CA ASP A 136 29.28 16.92 20.85
C ASP A 136 29.93 18.00 19.96
N ALA A 137 29.09 18.90 19.44
CA ALA A 137 29.53 19.93 18.50
C ALA A 137 30.57 20.87 19.10
N PHE A 138 30.40 21.26 20.37
CA PHE A 138 31.29 22.21 21.03
C PHE A 138 32.70 21.63 21.19
N ARG A 139 32.83 20.43 21.79
CA ARG A 139 34.13 19.79 22.00
C ARG A 139 34.82 19.47 20.67
N ALA A 140 34.07 19.05 19.66
CA ALA A 140 34.61 18.71 18.34
C ALA A 140 35.26 19.94 17.67
N VAL A 141 34.56 21.08 17.68
CA VAL A 141 35.04 22.33 17.07
C VAL A 141 36.18 22.93 17.88
N GLU A 142 36.13 22.90 19.20
CA GLU A 142 37.20 23.35 20.09
C GLU A 142 38.50 22.56 19.87
N GLU A 143 38.43 21.22 19.82
CA GLU A 143 39.60 20.38 19.53
C GLU A 143 40.15 20.64 18.13
N SER A 144 39.28 20.87 17.14
CA SER A 144 39.69 21.20 15.77
C SER A 144 40.45 22.52 15.72
N LEU A 145 39.97 23.56 16.42
CA LEU A 145 40.64 24.86 16.54
C LEU A 145 41.99 24.79 17.26
N ALA A 146 42.13 23.87 18.22
CA ALA A 146 43.36 23.69 18.96
C ALA A 146 44.44 22.94 18.15
N ARG A 147 44.03 22.02 17.27
CA ARG A 147 44.93 21.23 16.42
C ARG A 147 45.35 21.97 15.16
N GLU A 148 44.41 22.65 14.53
CA GLU A 148 44.60 23.26 13.22
C GLU A 148 44.01 24.67 13.21
N ASP A 149 44.78 25.65 12.73
CA ASP A 149 44.28 27.01 12.46
C ASP A 149 43.33 27.05 11.23
N VAL A 150 42.93 25.88 10.74
CA VAL A 150 42.11 25.67 9.54
C VAL A 150 40.73 26.29 9.70
N LEU A 151 40.09 26.26 10.87
CA LEU A 151 38.80 26.92 11.06
C LEU A 151 38.88 28.45 11.19
N LYS A 152 40.08 28.98 11.46
CA LYS A 152 40.35 30.42 11.51
C LYS A 152 40.76 30.97 10.14
N THR A 153 41.32 30.12 9.27
CA THR A 153 41.74 30.49 7.90
C THR A 153 40.83 29.93 6.79
N SER A 154 39.91 29.02 7.13
CA SER A 154 39.00 28.35 6.19
C SER A 154 37.62 28.08 6.82
N CYS A 155 36.81 27.24 6.18
CA CYS A 155 35.51 26.79 6.67
C CYS A 155 35.33 25.27 6.52
N HIS A 156 34.53 24.67 7.40
CA HIS A 156 34.06 23.29 7.27
C HIS A 156 32.58 23.25 6.93
N VAL A 157 32.21 22.34 6.03
CA VAL A 157 30.85 22.09 5.58
C VAL A 157 30.40 20.75 6.13
N PHE A 158 29.33 20.76 6.90
CA PHE A 158 28.74 19.58 7.53
C PHE A 158 27.55 19.10 6.72
N ALA A 159 27.49 17.79 6.51
CA ALA A 159 26.42 17.17 5.72
C ALA A 159 25.16 16.95 6.54
N ARG A 160 25.30 16.88 7.86
CA ARG A 160 24.20 16.66 8.81
C ARG A 160 23.94 17.92 9.61
N CYS A 161 22.66 18.17 9.88
CA CYS A 161 22.27 19.26 10.74
C CYS A 161 22.40 18.83 12.20
N SER A 162 23.12 19.63 12.98
CA SER A 162 23.13 19.59 14.43
C SER A 162 22.69 20.95 14.94
N ASP A 163 21.69 20.98 15.83
CA ASP A 163 21.21 22.21 16.45
C ASP A 163 22.32 22.81 17.34
N ASP A 164 23.18 21.97 17.91
CA ASP A 164 24.28 22.38 18.79
C ASP A 164 25.44 23.06 18.05
N LEU A 165 25.51 22.94 16.71
CA LEU A 165 26.62 23.48 15.92
C LEU A 165 26.59 25.01 15.83
N GLU A 166 25.39 25.62 15.76
CA GLU A 166 25.25 27.07 15.78
C GLU A 166 25.72 27.64 17.13
N ASP A 167 25.27 27.00 18.23
CA ASP A 167 25.66 27.39 19.58
C ASP A 167 27.16 27.22 19.83
N ALA A 168 27.74 26.13 19.32
CA ALA A 168 29.18 25.91 19.38
C ALA A 168 29.96 27.00 18.62
N ALA A 169 29.55 27.31 17.39
CA ALA A 169 30.17 28.36 16.59
C ALA A 169 30.10 29.72 17.28
N ARG A 170 28.95 30.07 17.85
CA ARG A 170 28.74 31.33 18.58
C ARG A 170 29.64 31.44 19.81
N LYS A 171 29.75 30.38 20.61
CA LYS A 171 30.61 30.34 21.81
C LYS A 171 32.10 30.46 21.47
N LEU A 172 32.51 29.97 20.30
CA LEU A 172 33.89 29.97 19.82
C LEU A 172 34.22 31.16 18.89
N ASN A 173 33.30 32.13 18.75
CA ASN A 173 33.41 33.29 17.87
C ASN A 173 33.70 32.94 16.40
N LEU A 174 33.06 31.88 15.89
CA LEU A 174 33.08 31.50 14.48
C LEU A 174 31.81 31.97 13.78
N ALA A 175 31.91 32.25 12.49
CA ALA A 175 30.73 32.45 11.66
C ALA A 175 30.04 31.10 11.41
N TYR A 176 28.71 31.14 11.35
CA TYR A 176 27.85 30.00 11.06
C TYR A 176 26.86 30.39 9.96
N GLU A 177 26.64 29.48 9.02
CA GLU A 177 25.60 29.63 8.01
C GLU A 177 24.91 28.31 7.72
N PHE A 178 23.58 28.33 7.76
CA PHE A 178 22.71 27.21 7.41
C PHE A 178 22.17 27.40 5.99
N ILE A 179 22.26 26.36 5.16
CA ILE A 179 21.77 26.38 3.78
C ILE A 179 20.83 25.21 3.58
N ASP A 180 19.57 25.53 3.30
CA ASP A 180 18.59 24.57 2.82
C ASP A 180 18.66 24.47 1.29
N LEU A 181 19.08 23.30 0.77
CA LEU A 181 19.19 23.05 -0.67
C LEU A 181 17.88 22.54 -1.29
N ALA A 182 16.87 22.19 -0.48
CA ALA A 182 15.61 21.61 -0.96
C ALA A 182 14.43 22.00 -0.05
N PRO A 183 13.93 23.25 -0.17
CA PRO A 183 12.85 23.74 0.68
C PRO A 183 11.60 22.86 0.51
N GLY A 184 11.09 22.32 1.62
CA GLY A 184 9.90 21.45 1.66
C GLY A 184 10.19 19.95 1.74
N SER A 185 11.45 19.52 1.70
CA SER A 185 11.86 18.14 2.03
C SER A 185 12.51 18.09 3.41
N PHE A 186 12.26 17.05 4.21
CA PHE A 186 12.87 16.88 5.52
C PHE A 186 14.40 16.85 5.41
N SER A 187 15.05 17.98 5.73
CA SER A 187 16.44 18.30 6.12
C SER A 187 17.66 17.48 5.66
N MET A 188 17.53 16.43 4.85
CA MET A 188 18.65 15.56 4.46
C MET A 188 19.64 16.24 3.51
N ASN A 189 19.19 17.31 2.82
CA ASN A 189 20.02 18.08 1.90
C ASN A 189 20.50 19.41 2.49
N ALA A 190 20.20 19.69 3.76
CA ALA A 190 20.72 20.89 4.38
C ALA A 190 22.23 20.78 4.64
N ARG A 191 22.91 21.92 4.58
CA ARG A 191 24.34 22.05 4.85
C ARG A 191 24.55 23.11 5.92
N GLN A 192 25.36 22.78 6.90
CA GLN A 192 25.81 23.73 7.93
C GLN A 192 27.27 24.07 7.65
N ILE A 193 27.63 25.35 7.71
CA ILE A 193 28.98 25.82 7.43
C ILE A 193 29.47 26.61 8.63
N ILE A 194 30.66 26.29 9.13
CA ILE A 194 31.33 27.05 10.20
C ILE A 194 32.76 27.41 9.82
N GLY A 195 33.25 28.53 10.34
CA GLY A 195 34.64 28.96 10.17
C GLY A 195 34.78 30.49 10.17
N GLN A 196 35.78 30.99 9.44
CA GLN A 196 35.95 32.43 9.25
C GLN A 196 34.80 33.01 8.41
N GLU A 197 34.28 34.18 8.79
CA GLU A 197 33.14 34.82 8.12
C GLU A 197 33.28 34.93 6.60
N ALA A 198 34.43 35.36 6.10
CA ALA A 198 34.68 35.49 4.66
C ALA A 198 34.66 34.12 3.95
N ALA A 199 35.26 33.09 4.57
CA ALA A 199 35.28 31.73 4.04
C ALA A 199 33.88 31.09 4.04
N VAL A 200 33.12 31.27 5.13
CA VAL A 200 31.74 30.78 5.26
C VAL A 200 30.86 31.38 4.17
N LYS A 201 30.87 32.70 3.98
CA LYS A 201 30.09 33.38 2.93
C LYS A 201 30.47 32.90 1.53
N ALA A 202 31.76 32.72 1.25
CA ALA A 202 32.24 32.23 -0.04
C ALA A 202 31.79 30.79 -0.31
N ALA A 203 31.92 29.90 0.68
CA ALA A 203 31.46 28.51 0.58
C ALA A 203 29.94 28.44 0.43
N ALA A 204 29.19 29.27 1.16
CA ALA A 204 27.75 29.31 1.08
C ALA A 204 27.25 29.74 -0.30
N LYS A 205 27.87 30.78 -0.87
CA LYS A 205 27.58 31.22 -2.24
C LYS A 205 27.83 30.09 -3.25
N ARG A 206 29.00 29.43 -3.17
CA ARG A 206 29.34 28.32 -4.07
C ARG A 206 28.33 27.16 -3.98
N ILE A 207 27.95 26.78 -2.77
CA ILE A 207 26.98 25.68 -2.55
C ILE A 207 25.61 26.04 -3.12
N ARG A 208 25.15 27.29 -2.96
CA ARG A 208 23.87 27.76 -3.55
C ARG A 208 23.91 27.75 -5.07
N GLU A 209 25.00 28.24 -5.68
CA GLU A 209 25.19 28.24 -7.13
C GLU A 209 25.22 26.81 -7.71
N GLU A 210 25.92 25.89 -7.04
CA GLU A 210 25.95 24.49 -7.44
C GLU A 210 24.57 23.83 -7.35
N ALA A 211 23.84 24.05 -6.25
CA ALA A 211 22.49 23.49 -6.09
C ALA A 211 21.50 24.05 -7.11
N GLU A 212 21.60 25.34 -7.44
CA GLU A 212 20.78 25.93 -8.50
C GLU A 212 21.11 25.33 -9.87
N GLN A 213 22.39 25.13 -10.18
CA GLN A 213 22.81 24.49 -11.43
C GLN A 213 22.28 23.06 -11.51
N GLN A 214 22.41 22.27 -10.43
CA GLN A 214 21.87 20.92 -10.36
C GLN A 214 20.35 20.89 -10.55
N ARG A 215 19.61 21.87 -9.99
CA ARG A 215 18.16 21.99 -10.19
C ARG A 215 17.81 22.28 -11.65
N ARG A 216 18.50 23.23 -12.29
CA ARG A 216 18.31 23.54 -13.72
C ARG A 216 18.60 22.34 -14.60
N ASP A 217 19.66 21.59 -14.32
CA ASP A 217 20.01 20.38 -15.06
C ASP A 217 18.97 19.26 -14.87
N ALA A 218 18.46 19.10 -13.65
CA ALA A 218 17.39 18.13 -13.35
C ALA A 218 16.08 18.49 -14.06
N GLU A 219 15.69 19.76 -14.03
CA GLU A 219 14.51 20.28 -14.74
C GLU A 219 14.67 20.09 -16.25
N ALA A 220 15.83 20.43 -16.83
CA ALA A 220 16.12 20.23 -18.25
C ALA A 220 16.04 18.76 -18.65
N ARG A 221 16.57 17.84 -17.83
CA ARG A 221 16.47 16.38 -18.05
C ARG A 221 15.02 15.91 -18.00
N CYS A 222 14.24 16.37 -17.02
CA CYS A 222 12.82 16.05 -16.90
C CYS A 222 12.03 16.54 -18.12
N GLN A 223 12.25 17.78 -18.54
CA GLN A 223 11.61 18.35 -19.73
C GLN A 223 12.01 17.61 -21.01
N ALA A 224 13.30 17.29 -21.18
CA ALA A 224 13.79 16.52 -22.32
C ALA A 224 13.16 15.12 -22.38
N GLU A 225 13.01 14.45 -21.24
CA GLU A 225 12.36 13.15 -21.16
C GLU A 225 10.86 13.22 -21.52
N VAL A 226 10.14 14.22 -20.99
CA VAL A 226 8.74 14.45 -21.34
C VAL A 226 8.59 14.75 -22.83
N ALA A 227 9.47 15.59 -23.40
CA ALA A 227 9.48 15.89 -24.83
C ALA A 227 9.77 14.63 -25.67
N ARG A 228 10.75 13.82 -25.28
CA ARG A 228 11.10 12.54 -25.93
C ARG A 228 9.92 11.58 -25.93
N ARG A 229 9.24 11.42 -24.78
CA ARG A 229 8.04 10.57 -24.67
C ARG A 229 6.90 11.06 -25.56
N ARG A 230 6.65 12.38 -25.60
CA ARG A 230 5.65 12.98 -26.48
C ARG A 230 5.98 12.78 -27.95
N ALA A 231 7.24 12.96 -28.36
CA ALA A 231 7.69 12.74 -29.73
C ALA A 231 7.53 11.26 -30.13
N ALA A 232 7.94 10.32 -29.27
CA ALA A 232 7.78 8.89 -29.52
C ALA A 232 6.31 8.48 -29.63
N ALA A 233 5.42 9.05 -28.81
CA ALA A 233 3.98 8.81 -28.90
C ALA A 233 3.38 9.31 -30.22
N ARG A 234 3.78 10.51 -30.68
CA ARG A 234 3.36 11.05 -31.98
C ARG A 234 3.83 10.19 -33.15
N ALA A 235 5.11 9.79 -33.15
CA ALA A 235 5.66 8.94 -34.19
C ALA A 235 4.93 7.58 -34.28
N ARG A 236 4.59 6.97 -33.13
CA ARG A 236 3.77 5.75 -33.10
C ARG A 236 2.37 5.96 -33.67
N GLN A 237 1.74 7.09 -33.37
CA GLN A 237 0.42 7.42 -33.91
C GLN A 237 0.47 7.61 -35.43
N GLU A 238 1.49 8.31 -35.95
CA GLU A 238 1.69 8.50 -37.39
C GLU A 238 1.94 7.17 -38.11
N GLN A 239 2.76 6.29 -37.53
CA GLN A 239 2.99 4.95 -38.07
C GLN A 239 1.69 4.15 -38.15
N MET A 240 0.88 4.15 -37.09
CA MET A 240 -0.40 3.44 -37.07
C MET A 240 -1.38 3.99 -38.11
N LEU A 241 -1.45 5.31 -38.27
CA LEU A 241 -2.27 5.94 -39.31
C LEU A 241 -1.80 5.55 -40.71
N ALA A 242 -0.48 5.44 -40.93
CA ALA A 242 0.08 5.00 -42.20
C ALA A 242 -0.25 3.51 -42.49
N GLU A 243 -0.10 2.63 -41.50
CA GLU A 243 -0.46 1.21 -41.59
C GLU A 243 -1.96 1.04 -41.87
N ALA A 244 -2.82 1.77 -41.17
CA ALA A 244 -4.28 1.72 -41.36
C ALA A 244 -4.71 2.14 -42.77
N LYS A 245 -4.05 3.15 -43.36
CA LYS A 245 -4.34 3.59 -44.73
C LYS A 245 -3.93 2.57 -45.79
N GLN A 246 -2.97 1.70 -45.49
CA GLN A 246 -2.52 0.64 -46.40
C GLN A 246 -3.40 -0.62 -46.31
N ALA A 247 -4.19 -0.78 -45.24
CA ALA A 247 -5.08 -1.92 -45.08
C ALA A 247 -6.21 -1.88 -46.12
N PRO A 248 -6.49 -3.01 -46.82
CA PRO A 248 -7.53 -3.06 -47.86
C PRO A 248 -8.95 -2.93 -47.30
N ASP A 249 -9.16 -3.33 -46.04
CA ASP A 249 -10.46 -3.30 -45.35
C ASP A 249 -10.40 -2.41 -44.10
N TRP A 250 -11.55 -1.85 -43.72
CA TRP A 250 -11.72 -1.14 -42.46
C TRP A 250 -11.60 -2.11 -41.29
N ASP A 251 -10.52 -2.01 -40.53
CA ASP A 251 -10.34 -2.75 -39.28
C ASP A 251 -10.60 -1.84 -38.08
N ILE A 252 -11.75 -2.02 -37.43
CA ILE A 252 -12.08 -1.33 -36.18
C ILE A 252 -11.60 -2.10 -34.94
N SER A 253 -11.13 -3.35 -35.08
CA SER A 253 -10.65 -4.15 -33.96
C SER A 253 -9.31 -3.68 -33.42
N GLY A 254 -9.05 -3.86 -32.13
CA GLY A 254 -7.82 -3.49 -31.44
C GLY A 254 -8.07 -2.68 -30.17
N SER A 255 -7.01 -2.18 -29.56
CA SER A 255 -7.08 -1.40 -28.33
C SER A 255 -7.23 0.09 -28.63
N TRP A 256 -7.98 0.81 -27.80
CA TRP A 256 -8.36 2.21 -27.98
C TRP A 256 -8.13 3.00 -26.69
N THR A 257 -7.74 4.26 -26.85
CA THR A 257 -7.83 5.30 -25.81
C THR A 257 -9.10 6.09 -26.06
N VAL A 258 -9.90 6.29 -25.02
CA VAL A 258 -11.15 7.04 -25.08
C VAL A 258 -10.98 8.38 -24.35
N GLU A 259 -11.47 9.45 -24.95
CA GLU A 259 -11.51 10.80 -24.40
C GLU A 259 -12.99 11.14 -24.12
N CYS A 260 -13.30 11.46 -22.87
CA CYS A 260 -14.62 11.94 -22.43
C CYS A 260 -14.46 12.84 -21.21
N ASN A 261 -14.64 14.15 -21.38
CA ASN A 261 -14.39 15.12 -20.30
C ASN A 261 -15.28 14.86 -19.06
N PRO A 262 -16.62 14.66 -19.18
CA PRO A 262 -17.46 14.44 -18.01
C PRO A 262 -17.06 13.19 -17.21
N LEU A 263 -16.67 12.10 -17.88
CA LEU A 263 -16.24 10.87 -17.21
C LEU A 263 -14.87 11.03 -16.54
N ALA A 264 -13.97 11.79 -17.17
CA ALA A 264 -12.64 12.05 -16.62
C ALA A 264 -12.69 12.93 -15.35
N GLU A 265 -13.58 13.92 -15.30
CA GLU A 265 -13.81 14.75 -14.11
C GLU A 265 -14.39 13.95 -12.93
N TYR A 266 -15.22 12.95 -13.21
CA TYR A 266 -15.81 12.11 -12.16
C TYR A 266 -14.82 11.10 -11.55
N SER A 267 -13.71 10.81 -12.25
CA SER A 267 -12.65 9.89 -11.81
C SER A 267 -11.61 10.50 -10.83
N GLU A 268 -11.90 11.67 -10.23
CA GLU A 268 -10.99 12.51 -9.41
C GLU A 268 -10.55 11.92 -8.05
N GLY A 269 -10.10 10.66 -8.04
CA GLY A 269 -9.14 10.20 -7.04
C GLY A 269 -7.73 10.75 -7.36
N PRO A 270 -6.93 11.19 -6.37
CA PRO A 270 -5.59 11.76 -6.60
C PRO A 270 -4.61 10.83 -7.37
N ASP A 271 -4.92 9.54 -7.45
CA ASP A 271 -4.15 8.52 -8.19
C ASP A 271 -4.83 8.00 -9.47
N ARG A 272 -6.03 8.47 -9.83
CA ARG A 272 -6.83 7.90 -10.94
C ARG A 272 -7.11 8.91 -12.07
N ARG A 273 -6.06 9.46 -12.69
CA ARG A 273 -6.18 9.83 -14.13
C ARG A 273 -6.18 8.55 -14.96
N ALA A 274 -7.21 7.72 -14.77
CA ALA A 274 -7.39 6.49 -15.51
C ALA A 274 -7.48 6.87 -16.99
N THR A 275 -6.60 6.29 -17.80
CA THR A 275 -6.72 6.44 -19.25
C THR A 275 -7.93 5.61 -19.65
N LEU A 276 -9.06 6.27 -19.95
CA LEU A 276 -10.27 5.56 -20.39
C LEU A 276 -9.90 4.71 -21.60
N SER A 277 -10.32 3.45 -21.59
CA SER A 277 -9.86 2.46 -22.55
C SER A 277 -11.01 1.62 -23.08
N MET A 278 -10.82 1.13 -24.31
CA MET A 278 -11.76 0.22 -24.94
C MET A 278 -10.99 -0.73 -25.83
N GLU A 279 -11.38 -1.99 -25.86
CA GLU A 279 -10.76 -3.00 -26.70
C GLU A 279 -11.85 -3.67 -27.53
N ILE A 280 -11.69 -3.67 -28.85
CA ILE A 280 -12.72 -4.12 -29.81
C ILE A 280 -12.23 -5.39 -30.51
N TRP A 281 -13.06 -6.42 -30.56
CA TRP A 281 -12.85 -7.67 -31.28
C TRP A 281 -13.99 -7.94 -32.26
N ARG A 282 -13.76 -8.83 -33.23
CA ARG A 282 -14.84 -9.42 -34.02
C ARG A 282 -15.62 -10.41 -33.17
N ASP A 283 -16.93 -10.45 -33.33
CA ASP A 283 -17.82 -11.32 -32.56
C ASP A 283 -18.82 -12.09 -33.46
N GLY A 284 -19.36 -13.18 -32.92
CA GLY A 284 -20.29 -14.09 -33.56
C GLY A 284 -21.72 -14.07 -33.03
N PHE A 285 -22.08 -13.20 -32.07
CA PHE A 285 -23.43 -13.14 -31.46
C PHE A 285 -24.57 -12.98 -32.48
N SER A 286 -25.72 -13.63 -32.30
CA SER A 286 -26.88 -13.41 -33.19
C SER A 286 -27.50 -12.03 -32.94
N LEU A 287 -28.03 -11.39 -33.99
CA LEU A 287 -28.77 -10.13 -33.82
C LEU A 287 -30.11 -10.34 -33.09
N GLU A 288 -30.60 -11.58 -33.09
CA GLU A 288 -31.76 -12.00 -32.30
C GLU A 288 -31.40 -12.05 -30.81
N ASP A 289 -30.17 -12.48 -30.45
CA ASP A 289 -29.62 -12.43 -29.09
C ASP A 289 -29.46 -11.00 -28.54
N VAL A 290 -29.63 -9.97 -29.36
CA VAL A 290 -29.65 -8.56 -28.93
C VAL A 290 -31.08 -8.09 -28.63
N ARG A 291 -32.09 -8.80 -29.14
CA ARG A 291 -33.52 -8.44 -29.04
C ARG A 291 -34.32 -9.32 -28.11
N GLN A 292 -33.91 -10.57 -27.91
CA GLN A 292 -34.66 -11.57 -27.12
C GLN A 292 -34.42 -11.52 -25.61
N ASP A 293 -33.64 -10.58 -25.10
CA ASP A 293 -33.52 -10.33 -23.66
C ASP A 293 -34.64 -9.39 -23.14
N GLU A 294 -35.67 -9.05 -23.94
CA GLU A 294 -36.91 -8.51 -23.37
C GLU A 294 -37.51 -9.63 -22.52
N PRO A 295 -37.75 -9.39 -21.21
CA PRO A 295 -38.19 -10.45 -20.31
C PRO A 295 -39.44 -11.09 -20.89
N ASP A 296 -39.40 -12.40 -21.11
CA ASP A 296 -40.61 -13.20 -21.19
C ASP A 296 -41.41 -12.79 -19.96
N SER A 297 -42.51 -12.06 -20.19
CA SER A 297 -43.37 -11.59 -19.13
C SER A 297 -43.81 -12.83 -18.36
N ASP A 298 -43.30 -12.97 -17.14
CA ASP A 298 -43.79 -13.89 -16.10
C ASP A 298 -45.22 -13.48 -15.71
N ASP A 299 -46.15 -13.48 -16.68
CA ASP A 299 -47.59 -13.54 -16.45
C ASP A 299 -47.94 -15.00 -16.08
N GLU A 300 -47.31 -15.50 -15.01
CA GLU A 300 -47.85 -16.60 -14.20
C GLU A 300 -48.79 -16.00 -13.15
N ASP A 301 -49.97 -15.56 -13.59
CA ASP A 301 -51.15 -15.40 -12.74
C ASP A 301 -52.31 -16.10 -13.46
N ASN A 302 -52.28 -17.44 -13.45
CA ASN A 302 -53.49 -18.23 -13.65
C ASN A 302 -53.49 -19.33 -12.59
N GLU A 303 -53.85 -18.92 -11.37
CA GLU A 303 -54.36 -19.78 -10.33
C GLU A 303 -55.64 -20.50 -10.82
N ASP A 304 -55.86 -21.70 -10.28
CA ASP A 304 -57.06 -22.53 -10.37
C ASP A 304 -57.32 -23.28 -11.69
N GLU A 305 -56.99 -24.57 -11.70
CA GLU A 305 -58.03 -25.62 -11.66
C GLU A 305 -57.41 -27.01 -11.41
N GLU A 306 -58.06 -27.75 -10.51
CA GLU A 306 -57.72 -29.07 -10.03
C GLU A 306 -57.90 -30.18 -11.10
N GLU A 307 -57.38 -31.34 -10.74
CA GLU A 307 -57.74 -32.70 -11.20
C GLU A 307 -57.12 -33.25 -12.51
N ASP A 308 -56.38 -34.34 -12.29
CA ASP A 308 -56.31 -35.57 -13.07
C ASP A 308 -56.10 -35.47 -14.58
N GLU A 309 -54.94 -35.95 -15.04
CA GLU A 309 -54.87 -37.19 -15.81
C GLU A 309 -53.40 -37.55 -16.12
N GLU A 310 -53.11 -38.84 -15.99
CA GLU A 310 -51.89 -39.48 -16.46
C GLU A 310 -51.79 -39.30 -17.99
N ASP A 311 -50.82 -38.55 -18.50
CA ASP A 311 -50.47 -38.69 -19.92
C ASP A 311 -48.96 -38.68 -20.21
N ASP A 312 -48.55 -39.83 -20.74
CA ASP A 312 -47.23 -40.25 -21.18
C ASP A 312 -46.93 -39.61 -22.54
N HIS A 313 -46.45 -38.38 -22.54
CA HIS A 313 -46.03 -37.68 -23.77
C HIS A 313 -44.54 -37.35 -23.77
N ARG A 314 -43.77 -38.33 -24.24
CA ARG A 314 -42.70 -38.20 -25.25
C ARG A 314 -41.93 -36.87 -25.23
N ARG A 315 -40.76 -36.91 -24.60
CA ARG A 315 -39.63 -36.02 -24.94
C ARG A 315 -39.32 -36.16 -26.44
N GLY A 316 -39.81 -35.21 -27.23
CA GLY A 316 -39.36 -35.01 -28.61
C GLY A 316 -37.85 -34.72 -28.63
N PRO A 317 -37.13 -35.15 -29.68
CA PRO A 317 -35.71 -34.88 -29.80
C PRO A 317 -35.50 -33.37 -29.83
N ILE A 318 -34.62 -32.89 -28.95
CA ILE A 318 -34.07 -31.53 -28.98
C ILE A 318 -33.62 -31.28 -30.42
N SER A 319 -34.36 -30.42 -31.11
CA SER A 319 -34.03 -30.02 -32.47
C SER A 319 -32.68 -29.32 -32.40
N LEU A 320 -31.63 -30.01 -32.83
CA LEU A 320 -30.33 -29.40 -33.12
C LEU A 320 -30.61 -28.32 -34.18
N GLU A 321 -30.66 -27.07 -33.75
CA GLU A 321 -30.82 -25.91 -34.63
C GLU A 321 -29.80 -26.00 -35.76
N THR A 322 -30.27 -26.39 -36.94
CA THR A 322 -29.46 -26.39 -38.14
C THR A 322 -29.04 -24.95 -38.40
N PRO A 323 -27.73 -24.62 -38.39
CA PRO A 323 -27.25 -23.25 -38.57
C PRO A 323 -27.82 -22.72 -39.88
N HIS A 324 -28.65 -21.67 -39.83
CA HIS A 324 -29.26 -21.10 -41.03
C HIS A 324 -28.14 -20.65 -42.00
N PRO A 325 -27.96 -21.31 -43.15
CA PRO A 325 -26.75 -21.19 -43.96
C PRO A 325 -26.68 -19.91 -44.80
N HIS A 326 -27.51 -18.90 -44.52
CA HIS A 326 -27.71 -17.75 -45.41
C HIS A 326 -27.75 -16.38 -44.74
N ASP A 327 -27.50 -16.27 -43.43
CA ASP A 327 -27.27 -14.95 -42.86
C ASP A 327 -25.95 -14.41 -43.42
N ALA A 328 -26.08 -13.36 -44.24
CA ALA A 328 -24.94 -12.59 -44.71
C ALA A 328 -24.02 -12.34 -43.51
N SER A 329 -22.70 -12.53 -43.69
CA SER A 329 -21.70 -12.27 -42.65
C SER A 329 -21.68 -10.78 -42.31
N ILE A 330 -22.66 -10.33 -41.55
CA ILE A 330 -22.78 -8.98 -41.02
C ILE A 330 -21.62 -8.86 -40.03
N PRO A 331 -20.71 -7.88 -40.20
CA PRO A 331 -19.61 -7.70 -39.29
C PRO A 331 -20.18 -7.27 -37.95
N ARG A 332 -19.90 -8.06 -36.92
CA ARG A 332 -20.32 -7.85 -35.55
C ARG A 332 -19.07 -7.72 -34.70
N PHE A 333 -19.13 -6.83 -33.72
CA PHE A 333 -18.00 -6.57 -32.87
C PHE A 333 -18.42 -6.56 -31.41
N HIS A 334 -17.51 -7.02 -30.58
CA HIS A 334 -17.59 -6.95 -29.14
C HIS A 334 -16.53 -5.95 -28.68
N ALA A 335 -16.89 -5.04 -27.79
CA ALA A 335 -15.92 -4.22 -27.11
C ALA A 335 -16.00 -4.39 -25.59
N SER A 336 -14.85 -4.48 -24.93
CA SER A 336 -14.76 -4.33 -23.48
C SER A 336 -14.24 -2.92 -23.22
N PHE A 337 -14.81 -2.22 -22.26
CA PHE A 337 -14.42 -0.85 -21.95
C PHE A 337 -14.26 -0.63 -20.45
N ASP A 338 -13.36 0.30 -20.13
CA ASP A 338 -13.15 0.85 -18.80
C ASP A 338 -13.13 2.38 -18.95
N PHE A 339 -14.22 3.01 -18.51
CA PHE A 339 -14.39 4.47 -18.52
C PHE A 339 -14.16 5.08 -17.13
N GLY A 340 -13.38 4.41 -16.29
CA GLY A 340 -12.90 4.90 -15.00
C GLY A 340 -13.92 4.82 -13.88
N VAL A 341 -15.17 5.21 -14.16
CA VAL A 341 -16.30 5.13 -13.23
C VAL A 341 -17.20 3.94 -13.51
N VAL A 342 -17.30 3.54 -14.79
CA VAL A 342 -18.01 2.35 -15.22
C VAL A 342 -17.11 1.50 -16.12
N GLU A 343 -17.21 0.19 -15.99
CA GLU A 343 -16.59 -0.77 -16.88
C GLU A 343 -17.62 -1.75 -17.40
N GLY A 344 -17.42 -2.31 -18.60
CA GLY A 344 -18.45 -3.13 -19.20
C GLY A 344 -18.10 -3.76 -20.54
N THR A 345 -19.16 -4.25 -21.18
CA THR A 345 -19.13 -4.87 -22.51
C THR A 345 -20.12 -4.17 -23.42
N MET A 346 -19.79 -4.10 -24.71
CA MET A 346 -20.55 -3.41 -25.74
C MET A 346 -20.63 -4.32 -26.98
N ARG A 347 -21.84 -4.47 -27.53
CA ARG A 347 -22.07 -5.17 -28.80
C ARG A 347 -22.32 -4.13 -29.88
N ILE A 348 -21.44 -4.09 -30.88
CA ILE A 348 -21.44 -3.09 -31.96
C ILE A 348 -21.83 -3.79 -33.27
N TYR A 349 -22.83 -3.25 -33.97
CA TYR A 349 -23.38 -3.86 -35.18
C TYR A 349 -23.89 -2.81 -36.19
N PRO A 350 -23.94 -3.13 -37.50
CA PRO A 350 -24.46 -2.21 -38.50
C PRO A 350 -25.95 -1.90 -38.28
N PRO A 351 -26.38 -0.63 -38.46
CA PRO A 351 -27.79 -0.27 -38.37
C PRO A 351 -28.60 -1.01 -39.43
N SER A 352 -29.88 -1.26 -39.15
CA SER A 352 -30.79 -2.00 -40.04
C SER A 352 -30.80 -1.45 -41.47
N SER A 353 -30.75 -0.12 -41.62
CA SER A 353 -30.69 0.59 -42.91
C SER A 353 -29.45 0.29 -43.75
N ASN A 354 -28.36 -0.17 -43.13
CA ASN A 354 -27.09 -0.48 -43.80
C ASN A 354 -26.88 -1.98 -44.03
N ARG A 355 -27.82 -2.85 -43.63
CA ARG A 355 -27.70 -4.30 -43.80
C ARG A 355 -28.06 -4.70 -45.25
N PRO A 356 -27.18 -5.37 -46.00
CA PRO A 356 -27.53 -5.84 -47.33
C PRO A 356 -28.58 -6.95 -47.24
N ALA A 357 -29.58 -6.91 -48.11
CA ALA A 357 -30.59 -7.98 -48.19
C ALA A 357 -29.98 -9.33 -48.60
N ARG A 358 -28.91 -9.31 -49.42
CA ARG A 358 -28.08 -10.47 -49.83
C ARG A 358 -26.65 -10.01 -50.15
N GLY A 359 -25.65 -10.85 -49.90
CA GLY A 359 -24.25 -10.64 -50.30
C GLY A 359 -23.30 -10.18 -49.18
N SER A 360 -22.03 -9.93 -49.51
CA SER A 360 -21.01 -9.52 -48.55
C SER A 360 -21.17 -8.07 -48.11
N PHE A 361 -21.06 -7.83 -46.80
CA PHE A 361 -21.11 -6.47 -46.24
C PHE A 361 -19.84 -5.70 -46.63
N LYS A 362 -19.99 -4.56 -47.29
CA LYS A 362 -18.89 -3.63 -47.59
C LYS A 362 -18.99 -2.42 -46.68
N ILE A 363 -17.95 -2.19 -45.89
CA ILE A 363 -17.85 -1.03 -45.01
C ILE A 363 -17.65 0.22 -45.88
N LYS A 364 -18.62 1.15 -45.87
CA LYS A 364 -18.54 2.44 -46.58
C LYS A 364 -17.48 3.35 -45.93
N GLN A 365 -17.07 4.41 -46.64
CA GLN A 365 -16.26 5.47 -46.05
C GLN A 365 -16.99 6.08 -44.84
N ASN A 366 -16.32 6.14 -43.68
CA ASN A 366 -16.85 6.59 -42.40
C ASN A 366 -18.10 5.79 -41.93
N PRO A 367 -17.95 4.52 -41.57
CA PRO A 367 -19.07 3.69 -41.19
C PRO A 367 -19.62 4.10 -39.82
N SER A 368 -20.94 4.25 -39.77
CA SER A 368 -21.70 4.36 -38.53
C SER A 368 -22.27 3.00 -38.14
N PHE A 369 -22.05 2.62 -36.90
CA PHE A 369 -22.58 1.43 -36.26
C PHE A 369 -23.54 1.84 -35.14
N GLN A 370 -24.46 0.95 -34.83
CA GLN A 370 -25.23 1.00 -33.59
C GLN A 370 -24.53 0.14 -32.55
N TYR A 371 -24.73 0.46 -31.28
CA TYR A 371 -24.29 -0.39 -30.20
C TYR A 371 -25.27 -0.39 -29.03
N VAL A 372 -25.25 -1.51 -28.31
CA VAL A 372 -25.82 -1.67 -26.98
C VAL A 372 -24.71 -2.05 -26.02
N TYR A 373 -24.88 -1.77 -24.73
CA TYR A 373 -23.87 -2.08 -23.74
C TYR A 373 -24.49 -2.49 -22.41
N ARG A 374 -23.74 -3.30 -21.67
CA ARG A 374 -23.97 -3.61 -20.26
C ARG A 374 -22.73 -3.21 -19.48
N CYS A 375 -22.92 -2.69 -18.28
CA CYS A 375 -21.80 -2.19 -17.49
C CYS A 375 -22.04 -2.40 -16.00
N ARG A 376 -21.00 -2.17 -15.21
CA ARG A 376 -21.05 -2.03 -13.77
C ARG A 376 -20.27 -0.83 -13.33
N GLU A 377 -20.65 -0.25 -12.20
CA GLU A 377 -19.85 0.77 -11.53
C GLU A 377 -18.53 0.15 -11.01
N THR A 378 -17.41 0.87 -11.17
CA THR A 378 -16.07 0.42 -10.76
C THR A 378 -15.79 0.59 -9.25
N GLY A 379 -16.63 1.34 -8.54
CA GLY A 379 -16.59 1.54 -7.09
C GLY A 379 -17.13 0.33 -6.32
N GLU A 380 -18.45 0.19 -6.30
CA GLU A 380 -19.13 -0.87 -5.54
C GLU A 380 -19.45 -2.12 -6.36
N GLY A 381 -19.19 -2.11 -7.67
CA GLY A 381 -19.47 -3.23 -8.57
C GLY A 381 -20.93 -3.36 -8.98
N GLU A 382 -21.75 -2.34 -8.73
CA GLU A 382 -23.19 -2.38 -9.01
C GLU A 382 -23.46 -2.40 -10.52
N ILE A 383 -24.24 -3.40 -10.97
CA ILE A 383 -24.77 -3.46 -12.32
C ILE A 383 -26.03 -2.57 -12.34
N PRO A 384 -26.07 -1.51 -13.17
CA PRO A 384 -27.25 -0.66 -13.26
C PRO A 384 -28.40 -1.43 -13.89
N ILE A 385 -29.55 -1.41 -13.23
CA ILE A 385 -30.80 -1.97 -13.73
C ILE A 385 -31.30 -1.10 -14.90
N GLU A 386 -32.10 -1.65 -15.80
CA GLU A 386 -32.68 -0.95 -16.98
C GLU A 386 -31.72 -0.66 -18.15
N THR A 387 -30.42 -1.01 -18.08
CA THR A 387 -29.50 -0.76 -19.21
C THR A 387 -29.90 -1.51 -20.47
N ASP A 388 -30.61 -2.63 -20.31
CA ASP A 388 -31.09 -3.45 -21.42
C ASP A 388 -32.26 -2.80 -22.16
N GLY A 389 -33.01 -1.91 -21.50
CA GLY A 389 -34.08 -1.11 -22.11
C GLY A 389 -33.57 0.12 -22.86
N TYR A 390 -32.26 0.38 -22.88
CA TYR A 390 -31.71 1.54 -23.57
C TYR A 390 -31.77 1.37 -25.09
N GLN A 391 -32.21 2.42 -25.76
CA GLN A 391 -32.17 2.46 -27.21
C GLN A 391 -30.73 2.37 -27.72
N PRO A 392 -30.47 1.63 -28.81
CA PRO A 392 -29.13 1.51 -29.37
C PRO A 392 -28.54 2.87 -29.74
N GLU A 393 -27.36 3.17 -29.21
CA GLU A 393 -26.64 4.42 -29.48
C GLU A 393 -25.77 4.28 -30.73
N THR A 394 -25.34 5.41 -31.32
CA THR A 394 -24.54 5.41 -32.56
C THR A 394 -23.08 5.74 -32.32
N ILE A 395 -22.19 4.96 -32.93
CA ILE A 395 -20.74 5.17 -32.97
C ILE A 395 -20.28 5.25 -34.43
N THR A 396 -19.56 6.32 -34.79
CA THR A 396 -19.05 6.54 -36.15
C THR A 396 -17.54 6.48 -36.16
N PHE A 397 -17.00 5.61 -37.00
CA PHE A 397 -15.55 5.48 -37.19
C PHE A 397 -15.08 6.37 -38.34
N ALA A 398 -13.88 6.90 -38.21
CA ALA A 398 -13.21 7.75 -39.18
C ALA A 398 -11.76 7.31 -39.38
N ASP A 399 -11.07 7.92 -40.35
CA ASP A 399 -9.64 7.71 -40.62
C ASP A 399 -9.27 6.22 -40.73
N HIS A 400 -10.04 5.46 -41.52
CA HIS A 400 -9.85 4.01 -41.72
C HIS A 400 -9.90 3.19 -40.42
N GLY A 401 -10.75 3.57 -39.48
CA GLY A 401 -10.95 2.84 -38.24
C GLY A 401 -9.87 3.11 -37.20
N THR A 402 -9.19 4.25 -37.29
CA THR A 402 -8.21 4.70 -36.28
C THR A 402 -8.78 5.73 -35.31
N ARG A 403 -9.94 6.30 -35.63
CA ARG A 403 -10.68 7.23 -34.78
C ARG A 403 -12.15 6.86 -34.73
N PHE A 404 -12.82 7.18 -33.64
CA PHE A 404 -14.28 7.16 -33.58
C PHE A 404 -14.84 8.34 -32.79
N ARG A 405 -16.12 8.61 -33.02
CA ARG A 405 -16.95 9.52 -32.24
C ARG A 405 -18.29 8.85 -31.97
N GLY A 406 -18.78 8.89 -30.74
CA GLY A 406 -20.08 8.34 -30.35
C GLY A 406 -20.69 9.09 -29.18
N MET A 407 -21.93 8.75 -28.84
CA MET A 407 -22.64 9.24 -27.66
C MET A 407 -22.82 8.08 -26.69
N PHE A 408 -22.34 8.23 -25.46
CA PHE A 408 -22.46 7.23 -24.41
C PHE A 408 -23.43 7.72 -23.34
N ARG A 409 -24.36 6.86 -22.92
CA ARG A 409 -25.21 7.12 -21.77
C ARG A 409 -24.51 6.57 -20.54
N CYS A 410 -24.28 7.38 -19.52
CA CYS A 410 -23.66 6.90 -18.28
C CYS A 410 -24.73 6.89 -17.19
N PRO A 411 -25.01 5.77 -16.53
CA PRO A 411 -26.00 5.73 -15.44
C PRO A 411 -25.68 6.68 -14.28
N LEU A 412 -24.39 6.96 -14.05
CA LEU A 412 -23.91 7.83 -12.98
C LEU A 412 -23.86 9.33 -13.36
N ILE A 413 -23.97 9.67 -14.66
CA ILE A 413 -23.93 11.06 -15.13
C ILE A 413 -25.20 11.31 -15.95
N SER A 414 -26.03 12.25 -15.52
CA SER A 414 -27.29 12.56 -16.21
C SER A 414 -27.06 12.96 -17.67
N GLY A 415 -27.60 12.16 -18.60
CA GLY A 415 -27.66 12.46 -20.02
C GLY A 415 -26.66 11.70 -20.90
N LEU A 416 -26.58 12.12 -22.16
CA LEU A 416 -25.66 11.56 -23.16
C LEU A 416 -24.35 12.36 -23.16
N VAL A 417 -23.23 11.67 -23.00
CA VAL A 417 -21.89 12.26 -23.08
C VAL A 417 -21.20 11.88 -24.38
N GLU A 418 -20.48 12.82 -24.97
CA GLU A 418 -19.70 12.54 -26.17
C GLU A 418 -18.43 11.76 -25.81
N ILE A 419 -18.19 10.63 -26.49
CA ILE A 419 -16.96 9.86 -26.40
C ILE A 419 -16.18 9.93 -27.72
N LYS A 420 -14.86 10.13 -27.62
CA LYS A 420 -13.94 10.14 -28.76
C LYS A 420 -12.89 9.07 -28.58
N GLY A 421 -12.70 8.22 -29.57
CA GLY A 421 -11.70 7.18 -29.54
C GLY A 421 -10.50 7.47 -30.43
N ARG A 422 -9.31 7.09 -29.98
CA ARG A 422 -8.10 6.94 -30.79
C ARG A 422 -7.56 5.54 -30.64
N LYS A 423 -7.31 4.87 -31.76
CA LYS A 423 -6.73 3.53 -31.77
C LYS A 423 -5.30 3.57 -31.23
N ARG A 424 -4.94 2.58 -30.43
CA ARG A 424 -3.59 2.35 -29.86
C ARG A 424 -2.84 1.23 -30.56
N SER A 425 -3.57 0.21 -31.02
CA SER A 425 -3.04 -0.97 -31.69
C SER A 425 -4.10 -1.57 -32.61
N HIS A 426 -3.67 -2.23 -33.68
CA HIS A 426 -4.56 -3.00 -34.54
C HIS A 426 -4.83 -4.37 -33.93
N GLY A 427 -6.11 -4.75 -33.84
CA GLY A 427 -6.53 -6.09 -33.42
C GLY A 427 -6.48 -7.12 -34.57
N ARG A 428 -6.25 -6.68 -35.81
CA ARG A 428 -6.05 -7.55 -36.99
C ARG A 428 -7.20 -8.54 -37.21
N GLY A 429 -8.41 -8.17 -36.80
CA GLY A 429 -9.60 -9.02 -36.91
C GLY A 429 -9.66 -10.17 -35.92
N GLU A 430 -8.91 -10.10 -34.81
CA GLU A 430 -9.04 -11.02 -33.68
C GLU A 430 -10.50 -11.21 -33.28
N ARG A 431 -10.86 -12.46 -32.95
CA ARG A 431 -12.22 -12.85 -32.59
C ARG A 431 -12.31 -13.11 -31.10
N LYS A 432 -13.37 -12.60 -30.47
CA LYS A 432 -13.70 -12.87 -29.07
C LYS A 432 -15.21 -12.91 -28.91
N ASN A 433 -15.70 -13.96 -28.27
CA ASN A 433 -17.14 -14.13 -28.01
C ASN A 433 -17.57 -13.22 -26.84
N SER A 434 -18.63 -12.43 -27.00
CA SER A 434 -19.19 -11.62 -25.90
C SER A 434 -20.16 -12.38 -25.00
N LYS A 435 -20.63 -13.58 -25.36
CA LYS A 435 -21.75 -14.26 -24.68
C LYS A 435 -21.59 -14.31 -23.16
N GLU A 436 -20.47 -14.82 -22.67
CA GLU A 436 -20.21 -14.95 -21.23
C GLU A 436 -20.17 -13.57 -20.54
N ALA A 437 -19.35 -12.64 -21.04
CA ALA A 437 -19.22 -11.29 -20.47
C ALA A 437 -20.54 -10.50 -20.51
N TRP A 438 -21.36 -10.73 -21.53
CA TRP A 438 -22.69 -10.13 -21.69
C TRP A 438 -23.68 -10.68 -20.67
N THR A 439 -23.68 -12.00 -20.44
CA THR A 439 -24.52 -12.66 -19.44
C THR A 439 -24.08 -12.34 -18.01
N GLU A 440 -22.79 -12.13 -17.76
CA GLU A 440 -22.26 -11.75 -16.44
C GLU A 440 -22.68 -10.34 -16.00
N LEU A 441 -23.04 -9.48 -16.94
CA LEU A 441 -23.47 -8.10 -16.68
C LEU A 441 -24.98 -7.90 -16.89
N SER A 442 -25.77 -8.98 -16.93
CA SER A 442 -27.23 -8.91 -17.06
C SER A 442 -27.92 -8.59 -15.73
N GLU A 443 -29.18 -8.17 -15.78
CA GLU A 443 -30.02 -7.97 -14.59
C GLU A 443 -30.14 -9.25 -13.75
N SER A 444 -30.36 -10.41 -14.39
CA SER A 444 -30.36 -11.69 -13.66
C SER A 444 -29.01 -12.01 -13.00
N ALA A 445 -27.89 -11.48 -13.51
CA ALA A 445 -26.60 -11.60 -12.85
C ALA A 445 -26.49 -10.67 -11.63
N TRP A 446 -27.08 -9.47 -11.71
CA TRP A 446 -27.28 -8.60 -10.57
C TRP A 446 -28.12 -9.28 -9.50
N ASP A 447 -29.28 -9.87 -9.85
CA ASP A 447 -30.16 -10.57 -8.90
C ASP A 447 -29.43 -11.69 -8.17
N ARG A 448 -28.72 -12.55 -8.94
CA ARG A 448 -27.90 -13.62 -8.35
C ARG A 448 -26.81 -13.10 -7.42
N GLY A 449 -26.21 -11.96 -7.74
CA GLY A 449 -25.21 -11.30 -6.89
C GLY A 449 -25.82 -10.68 -5.64
N HIS A 450 -26.98 -10.04 -5.79
CA HIS A 450 -27.73 -9.37 -4.75
C HIS A 450 -28.25 -10.36 -3.70
N SER A 451 -28.90 -11.45 -4.13
CA SER A 451 -29.41 -12.51 -3.23
C SER A 451 -28.30 -13.18 -2.42
N LYS A 452 -27.08 -13.30 -2.98
CA LYS A 452 -25.92 -13.86 -2.27
C LYS A 452 -25.30 -12.88 -1.27
N ARG A 453 -25.36 -11.57 -1.54
CA ARG A 453 -24.70 -10.53 -0.72
C ARG A 453 -25.53 -10.16 0.50
N TRP A 454 -26.86 -10.21 0.40
CA TRP A 454 -27.77 -9.76 1.47
C TRP A 454 -28.53 -10.87 2.18
N GLY A 455 -28.35 -12.14 1.77
CA GLY A 455 -28.99 -13.31 2.37
C GLY A 455 -30.49 -13.32 2.06
N GLY A 456 -30.92 -14.24 1.20
CA GLY A 456 -32.34 -14.55 1.08
C GLY A 456 -32.90 -14.88 2.46
N TRP A 457 -33.92 -14.13 2.87
CA TRP A 457 -34.68 -14.38 4.09
C TRP A 457 -35.52 -15.64 3.96
#